data_AF-A0A8J5S9D5-F1
#
_entry.id   AF-A0A8J5S9D5-F1
#
_cell.length_a   1.000
_cell.length_b   1.000
_cell.length_c   1.000
_cell.angle_alpha   90.00
_cell.angle_beta   90.00
_cell.angle_gamma   90.00
#
_symmetry.space_group_name_H-M   'P 1'
#
loop_
_entity.id
_entity.type
_entity.pdbx_description
1 polymer ?
#
loop_
_entity_poly.entity_id
_entity_poly.type
_entity_poly.pdbx_seq_one_letter_code
_entity_poly.pdbx_strand_id
1 'polypeptide(L)'
;MRILRGVLAGRRAPSNSAYASPHLALFSRALQILAHPELVSLQKLSAPDSGIVEMRMERPEARNAIGKEMLQGLQSAIEKVEADATANVVLVASSVPKVFCAGADLKERRLMGPKEVREFVNSLRSTFSSFEALSIPTIAVIEGAAFGGGLELALSCDLRICGENATFSLPETGLAIIPGYVSKMALYF
;
A
#
# COMPACT_ATOMS: atom_id res chain seq x y z
N MET A 1 17.85 -6.16 67.71
CA MET A 1 18.71 -5.30 68.56
C MET A 1 19.95 -4.96 67.75
N ARG A 2 20.13 -3.66 67.44
CA ARG A 2 21.13 -3.10 66.51
C ARG A 2 22.55 -3.23 67.05
N ILE A 3 23.52 -3.52 66.17
CA ILE A 3 24.95 -3.22 66.37
C ILE A 3 25.40 -2.30 65.21
N LEU A 4 26.10 -1.23 65.57
CA LEU A 4 26.62 -0.15 64.72
C LEU A 4 28.16 -0.19 64.68
N ARG A 5 28.72 0.50 63.66
CA ARG A 5 30.12 0.93 63.40
C ARG A 5 30.89 0.00 62.44
N GLY A 6 31.53 0.46 61.35
CA GLY A 6 31.69 1.81 60.79
C GLY A 6 32.63 1.83 59.56
N VAL A 7 32.75 3.02 58.97
CA VAL A 7 33.94 3.61 58.29
C VAL A 7 34.23 3.33 56.79
N LEU A 8 34.09 4.43 56.02
CA LEU A 8 34.84 4.99 54.87
C LEU A 8 35.10 4.22 53.55
N ALA A 9 34.78 4.96 52.47
CA ALA A 9 35.46 5.07 51.17
C ALA A 9 35.26 3.96 50.12
N GLY A 10 34.37 4.25 49.16
CA GLY A 10 34.30 3.56 47.86
C GLY A 10 33.64 4.46 46.82
N ARG A 11 34.42 4.91 45.84
CA ARG A 11 34.03 5.76 44.70
C ARG A 11 32.80 5.17 43.98
N ARG A 12 31.73 5.96 43.79
CA ARG A 12 30.67 5.64 42.81
C ARG A 12 30.88 6.45 41.54
N ALA A 13 30.81 5.75 40.41
CA ALA A 13 30.90 6.26 39.06
C ALA A 13 29.83 7.35 38.79
N PRO A 14 30.11 8.32 37.90
CA PRO A 14 29.11 9.33 37.55
C PRO A 14 27.90 8.69 36.86
N SER A 15 26.73 9.17 37.26
CA SER A 15 25.44 8.89 36.65
C SER A 15 25.47 9.26 35.17
N ASN A 16 25.24 8.28 34.30
CA ASN A 16 25.11 8.48 32.86
C ASN A 16 23.74 9.13 32.59
N SER A 17 23.69 10.46 32.72
CA SER A 17 22.62 11.28 32.18
C SER A 17 22.63 11.15 30.66
N ALA A 18 21.64 10.47 30.12
CA ALA A 18 21.42 10.33 28.68
C ALA A 18 21.10 11.71 28.08
N TYR A 19 22.13 12.43 27.66
CA TYR A 19 21.98 13.54 26.73
C TYR A 19 21.67 12.96 25.34
N ALA A 20 20.38 12.70 25.08
CA ALA A 20 19.90 12.51 23.72
C ALA A 20 20.21 13.79 22.95
N SER A 21 21.23 13.74 22.10
CA SER A 21 21.72 14.93 21.39
C SER A 21 20.63 15.48 20.47
N PRO A 22 20.29 16.78 20.53
CA PRO A 22 19.21 17.40 19.75
C PRO A 22 19.40 17.25 18.23
N HIS A 23 20.63 17.05 17.78
CA HIS A 23 20.95 16.77 16.37
C HIS A 23 20.39 15.44 15.88
N LEU A 24 20.33 14.39 16.71
CA LEU A 24 19.76 13.09 16.31
C LEU A 24 18.24 13.16 16.15
N ALA A 25 17.56 13.93 16.98
CA ALA A 25 16.12 14.17 16.87
C ALA A 25 15.77 14.98 15.61
N LEU A 26 16.55 16.02 15.28
CA LEU A 26 16.38 16.79 14.04
C LEU A 26 16.66 15.96 12.79
N PHE A 27 17.67 15.07 12.84
CA PHE A 27 18.00 14.18 11.72
C PHE A 27 16.92 13.11 11.49
N SER A 28 16.39 12.50 12.56
CA SER A 28 15.27 11.56 12.49
C SER A 28 14.01 12.20 11.92
N ARG A 29 13.70 13.44 12.34
CA ARG A 29 12.56 14.20 11.83
C ARG A 29 12.74 14.60 10.37
N ALA A 30 13.96 14.98 9.96
CA ALA A 30 14.28 15.24 8.55
C ALA A 30 14.18 13.96 7.70
N LEU A 31 14.62 12.82 8.21
CA LEU A 31 14.44 11.51 7.56
C LEU A 31 12.96 11.11 7.44
N GLN A 32 12.13 11.38 8.45
CA GLN A 32 10.68 11.16 8.38
C GLN A 32 9.98 12.13 7.41
N ILE A 33 10.49 13.35 7.25
CA ILE A 33 9.97 14.32 6.26
C ILE A 33 10.42 13.96 4.83
N LEU A 34 11.58 13.32 4.67
CA LEU A 34 12.09 12.82 3.39
C LEU A 34 11.57 11.42 3.03
N ALA A 35 11.07 10.67 4.00
CA ALA A 35 10.37 9.43 3.78
C ALA A 35 8.96 9.76 3.28
N HIS A 36 8.76 9.66 1.98
CA HIS A 36 7.42 9.63 1.42
C HIS A 36 6.63 8.49 2.09
N PRO A 37 5.40 8.74 2.59
CA PRO A 37 4.61 7.69 3.21
C PRO A 37 4.40 6.57 2.19
N GLU A 38 4.70 5.33 2.57
CA GLU A 38 4.52 4.16 1.71
C GLU A 38 3.02 4.04 1.39
N LEU A 39 2.63 4.40 0.16
CA LEU A 39 1.22 4.45 -0.26
C LEU A 39 0.54 3.08 -0.28
N VAL A 40 1.34 2.01 -0.28
CA VAL A 40 0.90 0.62 -0.25
C VAL A 40 1.67 -0.09 0.85
N SER A 41 0.96 -0.58 1.86
CA SER A 41 1.55 -1.31 2.99
C SER A 41 1.15 -2.78 2.96
N LEU A 42 2.00 -3.64 3.52
CA LEU A 42 1.73 -5.06 3.72
C LEU A 42 1.69 -5.38 5.22
N GLN A 43 0.64 -6.05 5.66
CA GLN A 43 0.50 -6.53 7.02
C GLN A 43 0.06 -7.99 7.03
N LYS A 44 0.79 -8.86 7.72
CA LYS A 44 0.33 -10.23 7.99
C LYS A 44 -0.60 -10.23 9.19
N LEU A 45 -1.67 -11.01 9.13
CA LEU A 45 -2.54 -11.21 10.29
C LEU A 45 -1.83 -12.05 11.36
N SER A 46 -2.30 -11.93 12.60
CA SER A 46 -1.82 -12.75 13.71
C SER A 46 -2.41 -14.16 13.63
N ALA A 47 -1.80 -15.12 14.33
CA ALA A 47 -2.36 -16.47 14.46
C ALA A 47 -3.81 -16.42 14.99
N PRO A 48 -4.72 -17.27 14.47
CA PRO A 48 -4.47 -18.41 13.57
C PRO A 48 -4.32 -18.05 12.07
N ASP A 49 -4.53 -16.79 11.69
CA ASP A 49 -4.64 -16.35 10.29
C ASP A 49 -3.30 -15.87 9.69
N SER A 50 -2.17 -16.36 10.19
CA SER A 50 -0.83 -15.86 9.82
C SER A 50 -0.45 -16.05 8.34
N GLY A 51 -1.22 -16.84 7.60
CA GLY A 51 -1.09 -16.97 6.14
C GLY A 51 -1.77 -15.86 5.34
N ILE A 52 -2.58 -15.00 5.97
CA ILE A 52 -3.30 -13.91 5.29
C ILE A 52 -2.43 -12.65 5.30
N VAL A 53 -2.22 -12.08 4.12
CA VAL A 53 -1.51 -10.81 3.92
C VAL A 53 -2.51 -9.74 3.49
N GLU A 54 -2.63 -8.66 4.26
CA GLU A 54 -3.35 -7.46 3.87
C GLU A 54 -2.43 -6.50 3.12
N MET A 55 -2.76 -6.24 1.85
CA MET A 55 -2.19 -5.16 1.04
C MET A 55 -3.13 -3.96 1.09
N ARG A 56 -2.68 -2.88 1.76
CA ARG A 56 -3.51 -1.69 2.00
C ARG A 56 -3.02 -0.48 1.24
N MET A 57 -3.91 0.11 0.42
CA MET A 57 -3.69 1.39 -0.24
C MET A 57 -4.14 2.56 0.64
N GLU A 58 -3.28 3.56 0.80
CA GLU A 58 -3.55 4.74 1.61
C GLU A 58 -2.98 6.02 0.98
N ARG A 59 -3.83 6.71 0.21
CA ARG A 59 -3.58 8.04 -0.33
C ARG A 59 -4.87 8.88 -0.29
N PRO A 60 -5.31 9.33 0.89
CA PRO A 60 -6.62 9.96 1.08
C PRO A 60 -6.85 11.19 0.21
N GLU A 61 -5.84 12.05 0.06
CA GLU A 61 -5.91 13.31 -0.67
C GLU A 61 -6.11 13.14 -2.18
N ALA A 62 -5.80 11.95 -2.71
CA ALA A 62 -6.01 11.58 -4.10
C ALA A 62 -6.99 10.42 -4.27
N ARG A 63 -7.68 9.97 -3.21
CA ARG A 63 -8.62 8.84 -3.25
C ARG A 63 -7.99 7.57 -3.85
N ASN A 64 -6.76 7.27 -3.43
CA ASN A 64 -5.92 6.18 -3.96
C ASN A 64 -5.80 6.18 -5.49
N ALA A 65 -5.81 7.35 -6.12
CA ALA A 65 -5.57 7.42 -7.56
C ALA A 65 -4.17 6.87 -7.89
N ILE A 66 -4.12 6.08 -8.95
CA ILE A 66 -2.93 5.39 -9.45
C ILE A 66 -2.13 6.37 -10.30
N GLY A 67 -1.20 7.04 -9.63
CA GLY A 67 -0.07 7.74 -10.24
C GLY A 67 1.19 6.85 -10.23
N LYS A 68 2.34 7.43 -10.54
CA LYS A 68 3.62 6.69 -10.57
C LYS A 68 3.97 6.06 -9.22
N GLU A 69 3.81 6.80 -8.14
CA GLU A 69 4.19 6.38 -6.79
C GLU A 69 3.30 5.23 -6.29
N MET A 70 1.98 5.34 -6.46
CA MET A 70 1.04 4.27 -6.12
C MET A 70 1.33 2.99 -6.93
N LEU A 71 1.60 3.14 -8.22
CA LEU A 71 1.92 2.00 -9.08
C LEU A 71 3.23 1.31 -8.66
N GLN A 72 4.25 2.07 -8.29
CA GLN A 72 5.50 1.53 -7.74
C GLN A 72 5.28 0.82 -6.40
N GLY A 73 4.43 1.38 -5.52
CA GLY A 73 4.04 0.74 -4.27
C GLY A 73 3.34 -0.61 -4.50
N LEU A 74 2.42 -0.67 -5.46
CA LEU A 74 1.76 -1.93 -5.86
C LEU A 74 2.77 -2.95 -6.40
N GLN A 75 3.67 -2.54 -7.31
CA GLN A 75 4.73 -3.41 -7.83
C GLN A 75 5.57 -4.01 -6.71
N SER A 76 6.08 -3.17 -5.81
CA SER A 76 6.90 -3.64 -4.69
C SER A 76 6.13 -4.56 -3.75
N ALA A 77 4.85 -4.27 -3.50
CA ALA A 77 4.01 -5.10 -2.65
C ALA A 77 3.75 -6.48 -3.28
N ILE A 78 3.51 -6.54 -4.59
CA ILE A 78 3.32 -7.80 -5.33
C ILE A 78 4.60 -8.64 -5.28
N GLU A 79 5.76 -8.04 -5.56
CA GLU A 79 7.07 -8.74 -5.49
C GLU A 79 7.35 -9.31 -4.08
N LYS A 80 7.06 -8.53 -3.03
CA LYS A 80 7.22 -8.97 -1.64
C LYS A 80 6.29 -10.15 -1.30
N VAL A 81 5.05 -10.12 -1.77
CA VAL A 81 4.08 -11.20 -1.59
C VAL A 81 4.52 -12.47 -2.33
N GLU A 82 4.94 -12.34 -3.59
CA GLU A 82 5.39 -13.47 -4.41
C GLU A 82 6.62 -14.17 -3.80
N ALA A 83 7.50 -13.40 -3.16
CA ALA A 83 8.67 -13.91 -2.45
C ALA A 83 8.35 -14.54 -1.07
N ASP A 84 7.15 -14.32 -0.52
CA ASP A 84 6.77 -14.81 0.81
C ASP A 84 6.11 -16.20 0.73
N ALA A 85 6.92 -17.25 0.91
CA ALA A 85 6.45 -18.65 0.95
C ALA A 85 5.47 -18.97 2.09
N THR A 86 5.25 -18.04 3.03
CA THR A 86 4.29 -18.19 4.13
C THR A 86 2.99 -17.43 3.88
N ALA A 87 2.85 -16.73 2.75
CA ALA A 87 1.60 -16.14 2.31
C ALA A 87 0.72 -17.20 1.64
N ASN A 88 -0.52 -17.32 2.09
CA ASN A 88 -1.53 -18.24 1.55
C ASN A 88 -2.64 -17.52 0.81
N VAL A 89 -2.94 -16.26 1.19
CA VAL A 89 -4.00 -15.42 0.59
C VAL A 89 -3.59 -13.95 0.70
N VAL A 90 -3.93 -13.15 -0.31
CA VAL A 90 -3.78 -11.69 -0.29
C VAL A 90 -5.14 -11.02 -0.25
N LEU A 91 -5.33 -10.10 0.70
CA LEU A 91 -6.46 -9.17 0.72
C LEU A 91 -5.98 -7.80 0.23
N VAL A 92 -6.52 -7.30 -0.88
CA VAL A 92 -6.27 -5.92 -1.32
C VAL A 92 -7.41 -5.06 -0.81
N ALA A 93 -7.09 -4.08 0.02
CA ALA A 93 -8.06 -3.21 0.66
C ALA A 93 -7.58 -1.75 0.64
N SER A 94 -8.48 -0.84 1.02
CA SER A 94 -8.10 0.54 1.29
C SER A 94 -8.17 0.88 2.78
N SER A 95 -7.27 1.75 3.22
CA SER A 95 -7.37 2.46 4.50
C SER A 95 -8.19 3.76 4.40
N VAL A 96 -8.62 4.17 3.21
CA VAL A 96 -9.37 5.41 2.97
C VAL A 96 -10.88 5.15 3.03
N PRO A 97 -11.63 5.78 3.95
CA PRO A 97 -13.07 5.56 4.04
C PRO A 97 -13.82 5.85 2.74
N LYS A 98 -14.76 4.98 2.37
CA LYS A 98 -15.63 5.09 1.18
C LYS A 98 -14.89 5.12 -0.16
N VAL A 99 -13.60 4.80 -0.18
CA VAL A 99 -12.79 4.76 -1.39
C VAL A 99 -12.03 3.45 -1.42
N PHE A 100 -12.14 2.71 -2.53
CA PHE A 100 -11.20 1.65 -2.83
C PHE A 100 -10.05 2.22 -3.67
N CYS A 101 -10.36 2.70 -4.87
CA CYS A 101 -9.41 3.36 -5.77
C CYS A 101 -10.13 4.15 -6.86
N ALA A 102 -9.74 5.41 -7.05
CA ALA A 102 -10.35 6.30 -8.03
C ALA A 102 -9.87 6.09 -9.49
N GLY A 103 -8.98 5.12 -9.75
CA GLY A 103 -8.39 4.88 -11.06
C GLY A 103 -7.19 5.76 -11.33
N ALA A 104 -6.94 6.13 -12.59
CA ALA A 104 -5.75 6.89 -12.96
C ALA A 104 -5.67 8.26 -12.26
N ASP A 105 -4.46 8.66 -11.83
CA ASP A 105 -4.23 10.02 -11.35
C ASP A 105 -4.31 11.03 -12.50
N LEU A 106 -5.48 11.66 -12.65
CA LEU A 106 -5.72 12.62 -13.73
C LEU A 106 -4.85 13.89 -13.61
N LYS A 107 -4.32 14.23 -12.44
CA LYS A 107 -3.42 15.38 -12.29
C LYS A 107 -2.06 15.05 -12.89
N GLU A 108 -1.51 13.88 -12.58
CA GLU A 108 -0.28 13.40 -13.20
C GLU A 108 -0.47 13.17 -14.71
N ARG A 109 -1.58 12.54 -15.09
CA ARG A 109 -1.90 12.21 -16.49
C ARG A 109 -1.90 13.43 -17.41
N ARG A 110 -2.36 14.59 -16.93
CA ARG A 110 -2.38 15.86 -17.67
C ARG A 110 -0.98 16.40 -17.98
N LEU A 111 0.02 16.04 -17.19
CA LEU A 111 1.39 16.52 -17.34
C LEU A 111 2.25 15.60 -18.23
N MET A 112 1.77 14.39 -18.50
CA MET A 112 2.52 13.39 -19.26
C MET A 112 2.43 13.61 -20.79
N GLY A 113 3.58 13.59 -21.46
CA GLY A 113 3.64 13.56 -22.92
C GLY A 113 3.30 12.18 -23.50
N PRO A 114 2.97 12.06 -24.82
CA PRO A 114 2.50 10.82 -25.46
C PRO A 114 3.35 9.57 -25.19
N LYS A 115 4.67 9.70 -25.15
CA LYS A 115 5.60 8.60 -24.85
C LYS A 115 5.44 8.11 -23.41
N GLU A 116 5.42 9.04 -22.46
CA GLU A 116 5.28 8.75 -21.03
C GLU A 116 3.93 8.11 -20.71
N VAL A 117 2.86 8.51 -21.42
CA VAL A 117 1.55 7.83 -21.35
C VAL A 117 1.69 6.35 -21.62
N ARG A 118 2.36 6.02 -22.73
CA ARG A 118 2.49 4.66 -23.23
C ARG A 118 3.30 3.82 -22.24
N GLU A 119 4.39 4.38 -21.75
CA GLU A 119 5.24 3.74 -20.74
C GLU A 119 4.46 3.49 -19.45
N PHE A 120 3.72 4.48 -18.96
CA PHE A 120 2.89 4.35 -17.76
C PHE A 120 1.80 3.28 -17.93
N VAL A 121 1.03 3.31 -19.02
CA VAL A 121 -0.03 2.33 -19.28
C VAL A 121 0.55 0.92 -19.44
N ASN A 122 1.70 0.76 -20.11
CA ASN A 122 2.36 -0.53 -20.22
C ASN A 122 2.84 -1.04 -18.85
N SER A 123 3.40 -0.16 -18.01
CA SER A 123 3.80 -0.50 -16.65
C SER A 123 2.59 -0.93 -15.82
N LEU A 124 1.48 -0.20 -15.89
CA LEU A 124 0.23 -0.53 -15.22
C LEU A 124 -0.30 -1.91 -15.63
N ARG A 125 -0.34 -2.18 -16.94
CA ARG A 125 -0.74 -3.49 -17.47
C ARG A 125 0.15 -4.61 -16.95
N SER A 126 1.47 -4.41 -16.97
CA SER A 126 2.41 -5.41 -16.46
C SER A 126 2.19 -5.68 -14.98
N THR A 127 1.97 -4.64 -14.17
CA THR A 127 1.70 -4.79 -12.73
C THR A 127 0.43 -5.57 -12.47
N PHE A 128 -0.65 -5.27 -13.17
CA PHE A 128 -1.92 -5.98 -12.98
C PHE A 128 -1.86 -7.42 -13.50
N SER A 129 -1.17 -7.65 -14.63
CA SER A 129 -0.89 -9.02 -15.10
C SER A 129 -0.06 -9.83 -14.10
N SER A 130 0.96 -9.24 -13.47
CA SER A 130 1.74 -9.91 -12.43
C SER A 130 0.89 -10.21 -11.20
N PHE A 131 -0.02 -9.30 -10.84
CA PHE A 131 -0.93 -9.52 -9.72
C PHE A 131 -1.94 -10.64 -10.00
N GLU A 132 -2.54 -10.65 -11.20
CA GLU A 132 -3.43 -11.72 -11.68
C GLU A 132 -2.72 -13.09 -11.77
N ALA A 133 -1.39 -13.09 -11.96
CA ALA A 133 -0.58 -14.30 -12.10
C ALA A 133 -0.04 -14.84 -10.76
N LEU A 134 -0.36 -14.22 -9.61
CA LEU A 134 0.06 -14.73 -8.31
C LEU A 134 -0.43 -16.19 -8.12
N SER A 135 0.43 -17.01 -7.53
CA SER A 135 0.15 -18.44 -7.29
C SER A 135 -0.76 -18.71 -6.10
N ILE A 136 -1.17 -17.66 -5.39
CA ILE A 136 -2.02 -17.70 -4.20
C ILE A 136 -3.31 -16.90 -4.44
N PRO A 137 -4.45 -17.28 -3.82
CA PRO A 137 -5.69 -16.56 -3.96
C PRO A 137 -5.60 -15.07 -3.58
N THR A 138 -6.28 -14.24 -4.36
CA THR A 138 -6.36 -12.79 -4.19
C THR A 138 -7.81 -12.34 -4.03
N ILE A 139 -8.07 -11.47 -3.06
CA ILE A 139 -9.41 -10.97 -2.75
C ILE A 139 -9.38 -9.44 -2.69
N ALA A 140 -10.17 -8.78 -3.53
CA ALA A 140 -10.44 -7.35 -3.40
C ALA A 140 -11.51 -7.12 -2.33
N VAL A 141 -11.20 -6.31 -1.31
CA VAL A 141 -12.13 -5.89 -0.26
C VAL A 141 -12.54 -4.44 -0.53
N ILE A 142 -13.78 -4.26 -0.99
CA ILE A 142 -14.26 -3.01 -1.60
C ILE A 142 -15.38 -2.41 -0.74
N GLU A 143 -15.01 -1.45 0.11
CA GLU A 143 -15.93 -0.72 0.99
C GLU A 143 -16.31 0.67 0.43
N GLY A 144 -16.06 0.91 -0.86
CA GLY A 144 -16.16 2.24 -1.44
C GLY A 144 -16.05 2.29 -2.96
N ALA A 145 -15.77 3.48 -3.48
CA ALA A 145 -15.64 3.70 -4.92
C ALA A 145 -14.42 2.98 -5.52
N ALA A 146 -14.64 2.14 -6.52
CA ALA A 146 -13.63 1.45 -7.33
C ALA A 146 -13.87 1.81 -8.81
N PHE A 147 -13.11 2.77 -9.36
CA PHE A 147 -13.32 3.31 -10.70
C PHE A 147 -12.10 3.14 -11.60
N GLY A 148 -12.34 2.93 -12.90
CA GLY A 148 -11.31 2.78 -13.92
C GLY A 148 -10.22 1.79 -13.50
N GLY A 149 -8.97 2.23 -13.49
CA GLY A 149 -7.83 1.44 -12.97
C GLY A 149 -8.02 0.81 -11.59
N GLY A 150 -8.83 1.41 -10.71
CA GLY A 150 -9.18 0.82 -9.42
C GLY A 150 -10.12 -0.38 -9.53
N LEU A 151 -11.07 -0.33 -10.46
CA LEU A 151 -11.90 -1.48 -10.79
C LEU A 151 -11.11 -2.54 -11.56
N GLU A 152 -10.19 -2.13 -12.44
CA GLU A 152 -9.29 -3.04 -13.15
C GLU A 152 -8.38 -3.81 -12.17
N LEU A 153 -7.86 -3.14 -11.12
CA LEU A 153 -7.14 -3.81 -10.02
C LEU A 153 -8.02 -4.84 -9.32
N ALA A 154 -9.26 -4.48 -8.98
CA ALA A 154 -10.21 -5.40 -8.35
C ALA A 154 -10.63 -6.58 -9.27
N LEU A 155 -10.67 -6.35 -10.58
CA LEU A 155 -10.93 -7.38 -11.58
C LEU A 155 -9.73 -8.31 -11.79
N SER A 156 -8.53 -7.87 -11.43
CA SER A 156 -7.30 -8.69 -11.43
C SER A 156 -7.26 -9.66 -10.24
N CYS A 157 -8.14 -9.50 -9.24
CA CYS A 157 -8.29 -10.46 -8.14
C CYS A 157 -9.15 -11.67 -8.53
N ASP A 158 -8.96 -12.80 -7.86
CA ASP A 158 -9.83 -13.98 -8.00
C ASP A 158 -11.25 -13.68 -7.50
N LEU A 159 -11.34 -13.11 -6.30
CA LEU A 159 -12.60 -12.79 -5.65
C LEU A 159 -12.73 -11.30 -5.32
N ARG A 160 -13.98 -10.84 -5.22
CA ARG A 160 -14.34 -9.48 -4.79
C ARG A 160 -15.40 -9.59 -3.71
N ILE A 161 -15.15 -8.93 -2.57
CA ILE A 161 -16.11 -8.77 -1.48
C ILE A 161 -16.44 -7.28 -1.41
N CYS A 162 -17.72 -6.96 -1.43
CA CYS A 162 -18.20 -5.60 -1.60
C CYS A 162 -19.15 -5.23 -0.46
N GLY A 163 -18.87 -4.11 0.22
CA GLY A 163 -19.80 -3.52 1.18
C GLY A 163 -21.02 -2.90 0.50
N GLU A 164 -22.09 -2.67 1.26
CA GLU A 164 -23.37 -2.15 0.74
C GLU A 164 -23.25 -0.82 -0.03
N ASN A 165 -22.23 -0.02 0.28
CA ASN A 165 -21.98 1.29 -0.33
C ASN A 165 -20.89 1.26 -1.43
N ALA A 166 -20.44 0.07 -1.84
CA ALA A 166 -19.45 -0.06 -2.90
C ALA A 166 -20.03 0.41 -4.24
N THR A 167 -19.25 1.18 -5.00
CA THR A 167 -19.65 1.68 -6.32
C THR A 167 -18.56 1.40 -7.34
N PHE A 168 -18.99 1.03 -8.55
CA PHE A 168 -18.11 0.52 -9.61
C PHE A 168 -18.37 1.28 -10.91
N SER A 169 -17.31 1.62 -11.64
CA SER A 169 -17.44 2.29 -12.93
C SER A 169 -16.18 2.16 -13.77
N LEU A 170 -16.34 2.00 -15.08
CA LEU A 170 -15.30 2.22 -16.09
C LEU A 170 -15.68 3.47 -16.91
N PRO A 171 -15.33 4.69 -16.42
CA PRO A 171 -15.78 5.95 -17.01
C PRO A 171 -14.96 6.37 -18.26
N GLU A 172 -14.01 5.55 -18.71
CA GLU A 172 -13.02 5.87 -19.74
C GLU A 172 -13.63 6.38 -21.05
N THR A 173 -14.75 5.82 -21.49
CA THR A 173 -15.42 6.23 -22.73
C THR A 173 -15.95 7.67 -22.66
N GLY A 174 -16.35 8.14 -21.47
CA GLY A 174 -16.69 9.54 -21.22
C GLY A 174 -15.50 10.49 -21.32
N LEU A 175 -14.27 9.95 -21.32
CA LEU A 175 -13.01 10.68 -21.50
C LEU A 175 -12.37 10.44 -22.89
N ALA A 176 -13.13 9.86 -23.83
CA ALA A 176 -12.65 9.47 -25.17
C ALA A 176 -11.43 8.54 -25.15
N ILE A 177 -11.35 7.68 -24.14
CA ILE A 177 -10.35 6.61 -24.01
C ILE A 177 -11.05 5.28 -23.71
N ILE A 178 -10.27 4.21 -23.67
CA ILE A 178 -10.74 2.86 -23.28
C ILE A 178 -10.06 2.46 -21.96
N PRO A 179 -10.63 1.49 -21.22
CA PRO A 179 -9.97 0.88 -20.07
C PRO A 179 -8.51 0.51 -20.37
N GLY A 180 -7.62 0.88 -19.44
CA GLY A 180 -6.18 0.79 -19.59
C GLY A 180 -5.67 -0.64 -19.48
N TYR A 181 -6.34 -1.49 -18.70
CA TYR A 181 -6.06 -2.90 -18.49
C TYR A 181 -7.35 -3.71 -18.60
N VAL A 182 -7.43 -4.59 -19.59
CA VAL A 182 -8.54 -5.54 -19.69
C VAL A 182 -8.07 -6.85 -19.07
N SER A 183 -8.48 -7.12 -17.82
CA SER A 183 -8.23 -8.43 -17.20
C SER A 183 -8.84 -9.53 -18.07
N LYS A 184 -8.19 -10.69 -18.11
CA LYS A 184 -8.58 -11.85 -18.94
C LYS A 184 -10.01 -12.34 -18.66
N MET A 185 -10.59 -11.95 -17.51
CA MET A 185 -11.92 -12.36 -17.04
C MET A 185 -13.00 -11.27 -17.15
N ALA A 186 -12.68 -10.05 -17.62
CA ALA A 186 -13.62 -8.94 -17.54
C ALA A 186 -14.66 -8.99 -18.67
N LEU A 187 -15.92 -9.31 -18.31
CA LEU A 187 -17.18 -9.22 -19.07
C LEU A 187 -17.82 -10.54 -19.57
N TYR A 188 -17.72 -11.64 -18.83
CA TYR A 188 -18.78 -12.67 -18.93
C TYR A 188 -19.87 -12.36 -17.90
N PHE A 189 -21.03 -11.96 -18.42
CA PHE A 189 -22.31 -11.91 -17.71
C PHE A 189 -22.81 -13.32 -17.41
#